data_AF-A0A948PWT3-F1
#
_entry.id   AF-A0A948PWT3-F1
#
_cell.length_a   1.000
_cell.length_b   1.000
_cell.length_c   1.000
_cell.angle_alpha   90.00
_cell.angle_beta   90.00
_cell.angle_gamma   90.00
#
_symmetry.space_group_name_H-M   'P 1'
#
loop_
_entity.id
_entity.type
_entity.pdbx_description
1 polymer ?
#
loop_
_entity_poly.entity_id
_entity_poly.type
_entity_poly.pdbx_seq_one_letter_code
_entity_poly.pdbx_strand_id
1 'polypeptide(L)'
;MNKKMVLMTALIFGLGVVLASCTGVQVKPAETNFKDPVITLESFEVPQYDGYAYYAGKVKPTKGEAADRGTFLALSFVFNIENPNPYPILLEEIKYSVVFDNDFVMITTNDQVENWIPPGKTDQVRVTTLITTRSALVGLMLANAVTLKNKGWDMWETLEKWWKGVPEQTVPVSVTEGAFAFSANGVYKVIPYMATIPAM
;
A
#
# COMPACT_ATOMS: atom_id res chain seq x y z
N MET A 1 -22.10 38.02 -51.69
CA MET A 1 -21.26 37.34 -50.69
C MET A 1 -20.92 35.94 -51.20
N ASN A 2 -19.64 35.62 -51.38
CA ASN A 2 -19.22 34.44 -52.14
C ASN A 2 -19.50 33.16 -51.33
N LYS A 3 -20.18 32.15 -51.90
CA LYS A 3 -20.59 30.91 -51.18
C LYS A 3 -19.39 30.20 -50.51
N LYS A 4 -18.21 30.32 -51.10
CA LYS A 4 -16.94 29.81 -50.56
C LYS A 4 -16.51 30.52 -49.27
N MET A 5 -16.79 31.81 -49.15
CA MET A 5 -16.43 32.62 -47.98
C MET A 5 -17.31 32.29 -46.78
N VAL A 6 -18.60 32.00 -47.00
CA VAL A 6 -19.53 31.56 -45.93
C VAL A 6 -19.14 30.18 -45.40
N LEU A 7 -18.76 29.25 -46.28
CA LEU A 7 -18.34 27.90 -45.90
C LEU A 7 -17.03 27.92 -45.07
N MET A 8 -16.09 28.78 -45.44
CA MET A 8 -14.79 28.88 -44.76
C MET A 8 -14.94 29.47 -43.35
N THR A 9 -15.79 30.49 -43.18
CA THR A 9 -16.10 31.04 -41.84
C THR A 9 -16.81 30.02 -40.95
N ALA A 10 -17.74 29.23 -41.49
CA ALA A 10 -18.42 28.18 -40.73
C ALA A 10 -17.48 27.08 -40.25
N LEU A 11 -16.51 26.70 -41.08
CA LEU A 11 -15.47 25.70 -40.74
C LEU A 11 -14.53 26.18 -39.64
N ILE A 12 -14.09 27.45 -39.69
CA ILE A 12 -13.19 28.04 -38.69
C ILE A 12 -13.90 28.19 -37.33
N PHE A 13 -15.16 28.66 -37.32
CA PHE A 13 -15.95 28.75 -36.09
C PHE A 13 -16.33 27.37 -35.54
N GLY A 14 -16.67 26.41 -36.41
CA GLY A 14 -16.93 25.03 -36.01
C GLY A 14 -15.70 24.38 -35.36
N LEU A 15 -14.51 24.57 -35.93
CA LEU A 15 -13.26 24.07 -35.36
C LEU A 15 -12.91 24.77 -34.04
N GLY A 16 -13.17 26.08 -33.94
CA GLY A 16 -12.95 26.86 -32.71
C GLY A 16 -13.84 26.40 -31.55
N VAL A 17 -15.10 26.06 -31.81
CA VAL A 17 -16.03 25.52 -30.79
C VAL A 17 -15.63 24.10 -30.37
N VAL A 18 -15.15 23.27 -31.31
CA VAL A 18 -14.64 21.93 -30.99
C VAL A 18 -13.37 22.02 -30.11
N LEU A 19 -12.47 22.97 -30.38
CA LEU A 19 -11.25 23.14 -29.57
C LEU A 19 -11.53 23.80 -28.20
N ALA A 20 -12.56 24.65 -28.08
CA ALA A 20 -13.00 25.21 -26.80
C ALA A 20 -13.75 24.20 -25.91
N SER A 21 -14.21 23.07 -26.46
CA SER A 21 -14.86 22.01 -25.68
C SER A 21 -13.90 21.20 -24.81
N CYS A 22 -12.58 21.29 -25.07
CA CYS A 22 -11.54 20.69 -24.21
C CYS A 22 -11.20 21.55 -22.98
N THR A 23 -11.67 22.81 -22.92
CA THR A 23 -11.60 23.64 -21.71
C THR A 23 -12.91 23.49 -20.91
N GLY A 24 -13.21 22.26 -20.48
CA GLY A 24 -14.20 22.08 -19.42
C GLY A 24 -13.77 22.90 -18.20
N VAL A 25 -14.73 23.45 -17.43
CA VAL A 25 -14.45 24.21 -16.20
C VAL A 25 -13.63 23.32 -15.27
N GLN A 26 -12.31 23.49 -15.28
CA GLN A 26 -11.40 22.69 -14.49
C GLN A 26 -11.48 23.25 -13.07
N VAL A 27 -12.23 22.56 -12.20
CA VAL A 27 -12.34 22.91 -10.79
C VAL A 27 -10.92 22.87 -10.21
N LYS A 28 -10.38 24.04 -9.85
CA LYS A 28 -9.05 24.14 -9.28
C LYS A 28 -9.07 23.49 -7.88
N PRO A 29 -8.14 22.57 -7.57
CA PRO A 29 -8.04 22.03 -6.22
C PRO A 29 -7.74 23.12 -5.20
N ALA A 30 -8.39 23.05 -4.05
CA ALA A 30 -8.21 23.88 -2.87
C ALA A 30 -8.52 23.06 -1.61
N GLU A 31 -8.00 23.47 -0.45
CA GLU A 31 -8.25 22.73 0.80
C GLU A 31 -9.74 22.59 1.11
N THR A 32 -10.53 23.62 0.80
CA THR A 32 -11.98 23.68 1.07
C THR A 32 -12.83 22.77 0.19
N ASN A 33 -12.30 22.31 -0.96
CA ASN A 33 -13.03 21.45 -1.89
C ASN A 33 -12.41 20.05 -2.03
N PHE A 34 -11.29 19.77 -1.34
CA PHE A 34 -10.66 18.46 -1.32
C PHE A 34 -11.45 17.48 -0.45
N LYS A 35 -12.09 16.54 -1.13
CA LYS A 35 -12.75 15.37 -0.55
C LYS A 35 -11.73 14.26 -0.36
N ASP A 36 -11.76 13.64 0.81
CA ASP A 36 -10.84 12.57 1.16
C ASP A 36 -11.10 11.33 0.28
N PRO A 37 -10.07 10.76 -0.38
CA PRO A 37 -10.17 9.46 -1.03
C PRO A 37 -10.70 8.36 -0.14
N VAL A 38 -11.45 7.43 -0.73
CA VAL A 38 -11.90 6.22 -0.04
C VAL A 38 -10.88 5.11 -0.30
N ILE A 39 -10.26 4.62 0.76
CA ILE A 39 -9.25 3.56 0.72
C ILE A 39 -9.89 2.28 1.24
N THR A 40 -9.76 1.19 0.48
CA THR A 40 -10.15 -0.14 0.94
C THR A 40 -9.07 -1.16 0.61
N LEU A 41 -8.83 -2.10 1.53
CA LEU A 41 -7.99 -3.26 1.29
C LEU A 41 -8.82 -4.25 0.47
N GLU A 42 -8.39 -4.48 -0.78
CA GLU A 42 -9.03 -5.41 -1.71
C GLU A 42 -8.57 -6.85 -1.44
N SER A 43 -7.25 -7.05 -1.36
CA SER A 43 -6.69 -8.39 -1.15
C SER A 43 -5.39 -8.38 -0.38
N PHE A 44 -5.12 -9.53 0.24
CA PHE A 44 -3.88 -9.86 0.91
C PHE A 44 -3.35 -11.19 0.38
N GLU A 45 -2.08 -11.23 0.02
CA GLU A 45 -1.44 -12.38 -0.60
C GLU A 45 -0.02 -12.58 -0.07
N VAL A 46 0.41 -13.84 0.00
CA VAL A 46 1.81 -14.23 0.16
C VAL A 46 2.34 -14.65 -1.22
N PRO A 47 2.98 -13.74 -1.99
CA PRO A 47 3.31 -14.01 -3.39
C PRO A 47 4.39 -15.08 -3.59
N GLN A 48 5.21 -15.33 -2.58
CA GLN A 48 6.21 -16.40 -2.56
C GLN A 48 6.34 -16.97 -1.14
N TYR A 49 6.42 -18.29 -1.04
CA TYR A 49 6.57 -19.00 0.22
C TYR A 49 7.61 -20.12 0.13
N ASP A 50 8.69 -19.99 0.90
CA ASP A 50 9.82 -20.93 0.92
C ASP A 50 9.85 -21.79 2.21
N GLY A 51 8.74 -21.86 2.95
CA GLY A 51 8.67 -22.56 4.22
C GLY A 51 9.27 -21.78 5.40
N TYR A 52 9.25 -22.40 6.57
CA TYR A 52 9.88 -21.89 7.79
C TYR A 52 11.31 -22.41 7.94
N ALA A 53 12.31 -21.52 7.97
CA ALA A 53 13.65 -21.89 8.41
C ALA A 53 14.39 -20.73 9.10
N TYR A 54 15.19 -21.08 10.10
CA TYR A 54 16.20 -20.21 10.71
C TYR A 54 17.53 -20.96 10.79
N TYR A 55 18.60 -20.31 10.35
CA TYR A 55 19.97 -20.82 10.46
C TYR A 55 20.77 -19.86 11.33
N ALA A 56 21.27 -20.37 12.46
CA ALA A 56 22.21 -19.61 13.28
C ALA A 56 23.55 -19.45 12.55
N GLY A 57 24.28 -18.37 12.80
CA GLY A 57 25.59 -18.11 12.16
C GLY A 57 26.66 -19.18 12.40
N LYS A 58 26.46 -20.08 13.36
CA LYS A 58 27.30 -21.26 13.59
C LYS A 58 27.08 -22.39 12.56
N VAL A 59 26.00 -22.34 11.77
CA VAL A 59 25.67 -23.33 10.75
C VAL A 59 26.36 -22.94 9.45
N LYS A 60 27.23 -23.80 8.94
CA LYS A 60 27.93 -23.58 7.66
C LYS A 60 26.97 -23.81 6.48
N PRO A 61 26.69 -22.81 5.64
CA PRO A 61 25.87 -23.02 4.46
C PRO A 61 26.67 -23.79 3.39
N THR A 62 25.96 -24.49 2.49
CA THR A 62 26.57 -25.15 1.34
C THR A 62 27.31 -24.16 0.43
N LYS A 63 26.82 -22.91 0.35
CA LYS A 63 27.44 -21.81 -0.42
C LYS A 63 27.18 -20.47 0.27
N GLY A 64 28.14 -19.55 0.17
CA GLY A 64 28.08 -18.22 0.79
C GLY A 64 28.67 -18.17 2.20
N GLU A 65 28.33 -17.12 2.93
CA GLU A 65 28.86 -16.86 4.28
C GLU A 65 27.87 -17.26 5.36
N ALA A 66 28.39 -17.85 6.44
CA ALA A 66 27.58 -18.19 7.61
C ALA A 66 27.19 -16.92 8.37
N ALA A 67 25.90 -16.79 8.69
CA ALA A 67 25.35 -15.70 9.48
C ALA A 67 24.00 -16.14 10.07
N ASP A 68 23.44 -15.36 10.99
CA ASP A 68 22.06 -15.55 11.42
C ASP A 68 21.12 -15.19 10.25
N ARG A 69 20.51 -16.21 9.65
CA ARG A 69 19.66 -16.09 8.45
C ARG A 69 18.31 -16.75 8.70
N GLY A 70 17.31 -16.32 7.95
CA GLY A 70 15.97 -16.87 7.99
C GLY A 70 15.31 -16.80 6.63
N THR A 71 14.28 -17.62 6.42
CA THR A 71 13.43 -17.56 5.22
C THR A 71 12.70 -16.24 5.13
N PHE A 72 12.41 -15.82 3.91
CA PHE A 72 11.57 -14.67 3.65
C PHE A 72 10.09 -15.04 3.78
N LEU A 73 9.29 -14.05 4.16
CA LEU A 73 7.84 -14.06 4.08
C LEU A 73 7.46 -12.73 3.43
N ALA A 74 7.24 -12.78 2.12
CA ALA A 74 6.76 -11.64 1.36
C ALA A 74 5.26 -11.47 1.60
N LEU A 75 4.81 -10.23 1.78
CA LEU A 75 3.42 -9.89 2.02
C LEU A 75 3.04 -8.80 1.04
N SER A 76 2.02 -9.06 0.22
CA SER A 76 1.45 -8.07 -0.70
C SER A 76 0.06 -7.66 -0.24
N PHE A 77 -0.17 -6.35 -0.23
CA PHE A 77 -1.48 -5.76 0.05
C PHE A 77 -1.92 -4.98 -1.17
N VAL A 78 -3.13 -5.26 -1.66
CA VAL A 78 -3.74 -4.51 -2.76
C VAL A 78 -4.81 -3.60 -2.19
N PHE A 79 -4.69 -2.30 -2.45
CA PHE A 79 -5.66 -1.30 -2.04
C PHE A 79 -6.43 -0.80 -3.27
N ASN A 80 -7.75 -0.71 -3.16
CA ASN A 80 -8.55 0.14 -4.03
C ASN A 80 -8.56 1.55 -3.43
N ILE A 81 -8.28 2.55 -4.25
CA ILE A 81 -8.31 3.96 -3.85
C ILE A 81 -9.23 4.71 -4.80
N GLU A 82 -10.41 5.07 -4.30
CA GLU A 82 -11.40 5.86 -5.04
C GLU A 82 -11.14 7.35 -4.83
N ASN A 83 -11.08 8.09 -5.94
CA ASN A 83 -11.00 9.54 -5.94
C ASN A 83 -12.40 10.17 -6.15
N PRO A 84 -13.07 10.67 -5.09
CA PRO A 84 -14.38 11.32 -5.22
C PRO A 84 -14.29 12.78 -5.72
N ASN A 85 -13.09 13.30 -5.97
CA ASN A 85 -12.89 14.68 -6.41
C ASN A 85 -13.19 14.83 -7.92
N PRO A 86 -13.65 16.00 -8.37
CA PRO A 86 -13.87 16.31 -9.79
C PRO A 86 -12.57 16.65 -10.54
N TYR A 87 -11.40 16.38 -9.94
CA TYR A 87 -10.07 16.60 -10.48
C TYR A 87 -9.13 15.44 -10.09
N PRO A 88 -8.04 15.22 -10.83
CA PRO A 88 -7.08 14.17 -10.48
C PRO A 88 -6.37 14.50 -9.17
N ILE A 89 -6.01 13.47 -8.44
CA ILE A 89 -5.18 13.54 -7.23
C ILE A 89 -3.95 12.66 -7.42
N LEU A 90 -2.85 13.01 -6.78
CA LEU A 90 -1.62 12.22 -6.75
C LEU A 90 -1.53 11.52 -5.40
N LEU A 91 -1.41 10.19 -5.40
CA LEU A 91 -0.94 9.43 -4.25
C LEU A 91 0.59 9.49 -4.24
N GLU A 92 1.15 10.15 -3.24
CA GLU A 92 2.61 10.34 -3.13
C GLU A 92 3.25 9.22 -2.31
N GLU A 93 2.64 8.91 -1.17
CA GLU A 93 3.25 8.04 -0.15
C GLU A 93 2.21 7.11 0.46
N ILE A 94 2.61 5.86 0.72
CA ILE A 94 1.90 4.95 1.62
C ILE A 94 2.86 4.54 2.73
N LYS A 95 2.55 4.92 3.97
CA LYS A 95 3.19 4.40 5.16
C LYS A 95 2.26 3.45 5.88
N TYR A 96 2.76 2.32 6.35
CA TYR A 96 1.95 1.35 7.09
C TYR A 96 2.79 0.41 7.97
N SER A 97 2.16 -0.12 9.01
CA SER A 97 2.72 -1.14 9.90
C SER A 97 2.02 -2.47 9.67
N VAL A 98 2.77 -3.57 9.56
CA VAL A 98 2.22 -4.92 9.50
C VAL A 98 2.23 -5.52 10.91
N VAL A 99 1.08 -6.04 11.32
CA VAL A 99 0.88 -6.64 12.63
C VAL A 99 0.43 -8.08 12.50
N PHE A 100 1.10 -9.00 13.19
CA PHE A 100 0.70 -10.40 13.28
C PHE A 100 0.03 -10.69 14.62
N ASP A 101 -0.92 -11.63 14.63
CA ASP A 101 -1.65 -12.04 15.84
C ASP A 101 -2.27 -10.85 16.60
N ASN A 102 -2.67 -9.81 15.85
CA ASN A 102 -3.26 -8.55 16.32
C ASN A 102 -2.36 -7.64 17.19
N ASP A 103 -1.28 -8.16 17.78
CA ASP A 103 -0.50 -7.44 18.81
C ASP A 103 0.97 -7.24 18.45
N PHE A 104 1.50 -7.96 17.46
CA PHE A 104 2.93 -7.99 17.16
C PHE A 104 3.26 -7.17 15.93
N VAL A 105 3.75 -5.94 16.13
CA VAL A 105 4.22 -5.09 15.03
C VAL A 105 5.52 -5.69 14.48
N MET A 106 5.49 -6.09 13.22
CA MET A 106 6.60 -6.82 12.59
C MET A 106 7.50 -5.91 11.76
N ILE A 107 6.90 -4.97 11.05
CA ILE A 107 7.62 -3.99 10.24
C ILE A 107 6.74 -2.78 10.00
N THR A 108 7.35 -1.60 9.94
CA THR A 108 6.74 -0.38 9.41
C THR A 108 7.46 -0.02 8.12
N THR A 109 6.71 0.15 7.05
CA THR A 109 7.23 0.51 5.73
C THR A 109 6.71 1.87 5.31
N ASN A 110 7.45 2.50 4.42
CA ASN A 110 7.10 3.73 3.75
C ASN A 110 7.47 3.58 2.27
N ASP A 111 6.47 3.58 1.40
CA ASP A 111 6.61 3.44 -0.04
C ASP A 111 6.25 4.75 -0.75
N GLN A 112 7.16 5.23 -1.59
CA GLN A 112 6.91 6.34 -2.52
C GLN A 112 6.28 5.75 -3.79
N VAL A 113 5.02 6.11 -4.05
CA VAL A 113 4.21 5.47 -5.11
C VAL A 113 4.07 6.36 -6.35
N GLU A 114 3.97 7.67 -6.17
CA GLU A 114 3.71 8.67 -7.23
C GLU A 114 2.66 8.20 -8.26
N ASN A 115 1.43 7.88 -7.82
CA ASN A 115 0.34 7.42 -8.69
C ASN A 115 -0.78 8.45 -8.85
N TRP A 116 -1.05 8.87 -10.09
CA TRP A 116 -2.16 9.78 -10.41
C TRP A 116 -3.48 9.03 -10.55
N ILE A 117 -4.45 9.36 -9.69
CA ILE A 117 -5.80 8.77 -9.70
C ILE A 117 -6.78 9.73 -10.39
N PRO A 118 -7.39 9.36 -11.53
CA PRO A 118 -8.29 10.25 -12.26
C PRO A 118 -9.55 10.64 -11.47
N PRO A 119 -10.24 11.72 -11.86
CA PRO A 119 -11.49 12.17 -11.23
C PRO A 119 -12.58 11.09 -11.26
N GLY A 120 -13.20 10.79 -10.12
CA GLY A 120 -14.31 9.85 -10.03
C GLY A 120 -13.96 8.41 -10.41
N LYS A 121 -12.67 8.05 -10.33
CA LYS A 121 -12.15 6.71 -10.66
C LYS A 121 -11.52 6.06 -9.43
N THR A 122 -11.39 4.74 -9.52
CA THR A 122 -10.71 3.90 -8.54
C THR A 122 -9.48 3.31 -9.21
N ASP A 123 -8.34 3.46 -8.56
CA ASP A 123 -7.09 2.80 -8.95
C ASP A 123 -6.75 1.70 -7.94
N GLN A 124 -6.05 0.67 -8.43
CA GLN A 124 -5.49 -0.39 -7.61
C GLN A 124 -4.01 -0.16 -7.38
N VAL A 125 -3.62 -0.09 -6.10
CA VAL A 125 -2.23 0.10 -5.70
C VAL A 125 -1.79 -1.10 -4.88
N ARG A 126 -0.74 -1.78 -5.34
CA ARG A 126 -0.12 -2.90 -4.62
C ARG A 126 1.15 -2.43 -3.93
N VAL A 127 1.23 -2.67 -2.63
CA VAL A 127 2.47 -2.54 -1.85
C VAL A 127 2.93 -3.92 -1.42
N THR A 128 4.24 -4.12 -1.34
CA THR A 128 4.83 -5.41 -0.96
C THR A 128 5.96 -5.19 0.02
N THR A 129 5.86 -5.84 1.17
CA THR A 129 6.91 -5.84 2.19
C THR A 129 7.49 -7.23 2.38
N LEU A 130 8.71 -7.28 2.90
CA LEU A 130 9.46 -8.51 3.09
C LEU A 130 9.89 -8.61 4.55
N ILE A 131 9.43 -9.66 5.22
CA ILE A 131 9.86 -9.98 6.59
C ILE A 131 10.73 -11.23 6.51
N THR A 132 11.88 -11.24 7.17
CA THR A 132 12.70 -12.46 7.33
C THR A 132 12.43 -13.08 8.68
N THR A 133 12.62 -14.40 8.83
CA THR A 133 12.55 -15.04 10.15
C THR A 133 13.53 -14.38 11.12
N ARG A 134 14.69 -13.93 10.63
CA ARG A 134 15.67 -13.20 11.44
C ARG A 134 15.16 -11.82 11.89
N SER A 135 14.59 -11.00 11.00
CA SER A 135 14.06 -9.69 11.38
C SER A 135 12.86 -9.82 12.31
N ALA A 136 12.00 -10.81 12.07
CA ALA A 136 10.89 -11.15 12.96
C ALA A 136 11.36 -11.58 14.36
N LEU A 137 12.38 -12.44 14.42
CA LEU A 137 13.03 -12.85 15.67
C LEU A 137 13.54 -11.64 16.46
N VAL A 138 14.27 -10.74 15.80
CA VAL A 138 14.77 -9.51 16.44
C VAL A 138 13.62 -8.63 16.92
N GLY A 139 12.54 -8.52 16.13
CA GLY A 139 11.31 -7.82 16.54
C GLY A 139 10.68 -8.41 17.79
N LEU A 140 10.63 -9.74 17.91
CA LEU A 140 10.15 -10.43 19.11
C LEU A 140 11.04 -10.19 20.33
N MET A 141 12.36 -10.13 20.14
CA MET A 141 13.32 -9.93 21.23
C MET A 141 13.41 -8.48 21.72
N LEU A 142 12.97 -7.51 20.92
CA LEU A 142 13.08 -6.09 21.20
C LEU A 142 11.71 -5.43 21.29
N ALA A 143 11.19 -4.95 20.17
CA ALA A 143 9.97 -4.15 20.09
C ALA A 143 8.76 -4.86 20.73
N ASN A 144 8.69 -6.19 20.61
CA ASN A 144 7.57 -6.99 21.09
C ASN A 144 7.89 -7.85 22.33
N ALA A 145 9.04 -7.66 22.98
CA ALA A 145 9.48 -8.54 24.08
C ALA A 145 8.52 -8.54 25.28
N VAL A 146 7.98 -7.37 25.63
CA VAL A 146 7.02 -7.23 26.72
C VAL A 146 5.70 -7.92 26.36
N THR A 147 5.21 -7.73 25.14
CA THR A 147 3.99 -8.39 24.62
C THR A 147 4.13 -9.91 24.64
N LEU A 148 5.24 -10.43 24.13
CA LEU A 148 5.54 -11.87 24.11
C LEU A 148 5.56 -12.45 25.53
N LYS A 149 6.26 -11.77 26.46
CA LYS A 149 6.34 -12.16 27.87
C LYS A 149 4.97 -12.15 28.55
N ASN A 150 4.16 -11.11 28.34
CA ASN A 150 2.84 -10.99 28.95
C ASN A 150 1.86 -12.07 28.47
N LYS A 151 2.00 -12.51 27.21
CA LYS A 151 1.24 -13.63 26.65
C LYS A 151 1.77 -15.00 27.09
N GLY A 152 2.99 -15.07 27.62
CA GLY A 152 3.64 -16.32 28.00
C GLY A 152 3.96 -17.23 26.81
N TRP A 153 4.17 -16.65 25.62
CA TRP A 153 4.44 -17.41 24.39
C TRP A 153 5.94 -17.67 24.21
N ASP A 154 6.28 -18.82 23.64
CA ASP A 154 7.64 -19.09 23.20
C ASP A 154 7.95 -18.40 21.86
N MET A 155 9.15 -17.83 21.77
CA MET A 155 9.57 -17.05 20.62
C MET A 155 9.70 -17.89 19.35
N TRP A 156 10.23 -19.11 19.44
CA TRP A 156 10.45 -19.97 18.28
C TRP A 156 9.15 -20.61 17.81
N GLU A 157 8.31 -21.05 18.74
CA GLU A 157 6.95 -21.53 18.43
C GLU A 157 6.12 -20.43 17.76
N THR A 158 6.24 -19.18 18.26
CA THR A 158 5.56 -18.02 17.65
C THR A 158 6.02 -17.77 16.21
N LEU A 159 7.33 -17.81 15.95
CA LEU A 159 7.87 -17.64 14.60
C LEU A 159 7.41 -18.76 13.65
N GLU A 160 7.45 -20.01 14.11
CA GLU A 160 7.00 -21.15 13.31
C GLU A 160 5.50 -21.05 13.00
N LYS A 161 4.69 -20.69 14.00
CA LYS A 161 3.25 -20.42 13.83
C LYS A 161 3.02 -19.36 12.76
N TRP A 162 3.71 -18.23 12.80
CA TRP A 162 3.52 -17.15 11.82
C TRP A 162 3.96 -17.56 10.41
N TRP A 163 5.12 -18.21 10.27
CA TRP A 163 5.61 -18.62 8.95
C TRP A 163 4.73 -19.67 8.29
N LYS A 164 4.06 -20.54 9.06
CA LYS A 164 3.14 -21.53 8.51
C LYS A 164 1.73 -20.97 8.34
N GLY A 165 1.27 -20.19 9.31
CA GLY A 165 -0.12 -19.77 9.39
C GLY A 165 -0.46 -18.52 8.60
N VAL A 166 0.46 -17.59 8.36
CA VAL A 166 0.18 -16.41 7.54
C VAL A 166 -0.14 -16.77 6.07
N PRO A 167 0.65 -17.63 5.39
CA PRO A 167 0.30 -18.10 4.04
C PRO A 167 -1.02 -18.86 3.97
N GLU A 168 -1.35 -19.62 5.01
CA GLU A 168 -2.60 -20.39 5.14
C GLU A 168 -3.78 -19.54 5.67
N GLN A 169 -3.53 -18.26 5.98
CA GLN A 169 -4.48 -17.34 6.62
C GLN A 169 -5.09 -17.88 7.92
N THR A 170 -4.35 -18.70 8.68
CA THR A 170 -4.74 -19.17 10.02
C THR A 170 -4.19 -18.26 11.13
N VAL A 171 -3.33 -17.29 10.77
CA VAL A 171 -2.84 -16.22 11.64
C VAL A 171 -3.40 -14.90 11.12
N PRO A 172 -4.06 -14.08 11.96
CA PRO A 172 -4.57 -12.79 11.52
C PRO A 172 -3.42 -11.84 11.24
N VAL A 173 -3.56 -11.08 10.15
CA VAL A 173 -2.61 -10.06 9.71
C VAL A 173 -3.34 -8.74 9.61
N SER A 174 -2.80 -7.69 10.20
CA SER A 174 -3.37 -6.34 10.11
C SER A 174 -2.39 -5.36 9.47
N VAL A 175 -2.96 -4.41 8.76
CA VAL A 175 -2.31 -3.16 8.36
C VAL A 175 -2.77 -2.10 9.36
N THR A 176 -1.86 -1.59 10.17
CA THR A 176 -2.13 -0.55 11.17
C THR A 176 -1.26 0.68 10.91
N GLU A 177 -1.58 1.78 11.58
CA GLU A 177 -0.86 3.06 11.41
C GLU A 177 -0.71 3.48 9.94
N GLY A 178 -1.69 3.08 9.11
CA GLY A 178 -1.71 3.40 7.69
C GLY A 178 -1.85 4.90 7.53
N ALA A 179 -1.02 5.48 6.67
CA ALA A 179 -1.04 6.89 6.32
C ALA A 179 -0.81 7.02 4.81
N PHE A 180 -1.86 7.43 4.11
CA PHE A 180 -1.85 7.62 2.67
C PHE A 180 -1.78 9.11 2.38
N ALA A 181 -0.67 9.55 1.77
CA ALA A 181 -0.44 10.95 1.45
C ALA A 181 -0.90 11.27 0.04
N PHE A 182 -1.78 12.26 -0.08
CA PHE A 182 -2.31 12.72 -1.34
C PHE A 182 -2.00 14.19 -1.58
N SER A 183 -1.76 14.54 -2.84
CA SER A 183 -1.67 15.94 -3.24
C SER A 183 -2.51 16.26 -4.48
N ALA A 184 -2.91 17.52 -4.57
CA ALA A 184 -3.55 18.08 -5.75
C ALA A 184 -3.26 19.57 -5.82
N ASN A 185 -2.44 20.00 -6.78
CA ASN A 185 -2.16 21.42 -7.06
C ASN A 185 -1.79 22.25 -5.81
N GLY A 186 -0.84 21.74 -5.02
CA GLY A 186 -0.35 22.40 -3.80
C GLY A 186 -1.17 22.13 -2.53
N VAL A 187 -2.33 21.48 -2.63
CA VAL A 187 -3.03 20.90 -1.49
C VAL A 187 -2.36 19.57 -1.13
N TYR A 188 -2.09 19.33 0.15
CA TYR A 188 -1.54 18.07 0.66
C TYR A 188 -2.40 17.58 1.82
N LYS A 189 -2.77 16.29 1.82
CA LYS A 189 -3.52 15.64 2.90
C LYS A 189 -2.98 14.25 3.19
N VAL A 190 -2.98 13.88 4.47
CA VAL A 190 -2.67 12.53 4.92
C VAL A 190 -3.93 11.89 5.47
N ILE A 191 -4.31 10.74 4.94
CA ILE A 191 -5.50 9.99 5.35
C ILE A 191 -5.08 8.76 6.15
N PRO A 192 -5.53 8.63 7.40
CA PRO A 192 -5.23 7.46 8.21
C PRO A 192 -6.03 6.25 7.71
N TYR A 193 -5.43 5.06 7.82
CA TYR A 193 -6.05 3.79 7.43
C TYR A 193 -5.70 2.65 8.39
N MET A 194 -6.64 1.74 8.59
CA MET A 194 -6.44 0.49 9.31
C MET A 194 -7.30 -0.61 8.71
N ALA A 195 -6.75 -1.81 8.58
CA ALA A 195 -7.47 -3.01 8.20
C ALA A 195 -6.94 -4.24 8.91
N THR A 196 -7.81 -5.20 9.18
CA THR A 196 -7.45 -6.52 9.70
C THR A 196 -7.96 -7.57 8.73
N ILE A 197 -7.05 -8.43 8.27
CA ILE A 197 -7.36 -9.67 7.58
C ILE A 197 -7.57 -10.72 8.67
N PRO A 198 -8.81 -11.17 8.92
CA PRO A 198 -9.09 -12.17 9.94
C PRO A 198 -8.48 -13.51 9.53
N ALA A 199 -8.22 -14.37 10.54
CA ALA A 199 -7.94 -15.76 10.25
C ALA A 199 -9.20 -16.46 9.71
N MET A 200 -9.03 -17.37 8.75
CA MET A 200 -10.08 -18.20 8.16
C MET A 200 -10.40 -19.44 9.01
#